data_AF-A0A800M7W8-F1
#
_entry.id   AF-A0A800M7W8-F1
#
_cell.length_a   1.000
_cell.length_b   1.000
_cell.length_c   1.000
_cell.angle_alpha   90.00
_cell.angle_beta   90.00
_cell.angle_gamma   90.00
#
_symmetry.space_group_name_H-M   'P 1'
#
loop_
_entity.id
_entity.type
_entity.pdbx_description
1 polymer ?
#
loop_
_entity_poly.entity_id
_entity_poly.type
_entity_poly.pdbx_seq_one_letter_code
_entity_poly.pdbx_strand_id
1 'polypeptide(L)'
;EGEMLETALALAETQKQFPALILSSPEFHEGINGIVATRLVERFYKPVLILSEREKKLKGSGRSIPELHLKDALSECADLLERFGGHAAAAGCSLIPGNLNEFRERFFAFCR
;
A
#
# COMPACT_ATOMS: atom_id res chain seq x y z
N GLU A 1 -7.68 12.10 -10.89
CA GLU A 1 -7.75 11.89 -9.44
C GLU A 1 -9.09 11.30 -9.00
N GLY A 2 -10.24 11.89 -9.38
CA GLY A 2 -11.58 11.40 -9.00
C GLY A 2 -11.81 9.92 -9.29
N GLU A 3 -11.63 9.49 -10.54
CA GLU A 3 -11.81 8.08 -10.95
C GLU A 3 -10.92 7.11 -10.16
N MET A 4 -9.63 7.45 -10.01
CA MET A 4 -8.68 6.63 -9.25
C MET A 4 -9.10 6.45 -7.78
N LEU A 5 -9.64 7.51 -7.17
CA LEU A 5 -10.12 7.44 -5.78
C LEU A 5 -11.38 6.59 -5.68
N GLU A 6 -12.32 6.70 -6.61
CA GLU A 6 -13.53 5.88 -6.64
C GLU A 6 -13.18 4.39 -6.75
N THR A 7 -12.29 4.03 -7.67
CA THR A 7 -11.78 2.66 -7.81
C THR A 7 -11.08 2.19 -6.54
N ALA A 8 -10.26 3.04 -5.92
CA ALA A 8 -9.57 2.69 -4.69
C ALA A 8 -10.53 2.51 -3.49
N LEU A 9 -11.59 3.32 -3.39
CA LEU A 9 -12.64 3.18 -2.38
C LEU A 9 -13.43 1.88 -2.57
N ALA A 10 -13.82 1.56 -3.80
CA ALA A 10 -14.52 0.32 -4.11
C ALA A 10 -13.69 -0.91 -3.73
N LEU A 11 -12.40 -0.92 -4.09
CA LEU A 11 -11.48 -2.00 -3.70
C LEU A 11 -11.28 -2.06 -2.17
N ALA A 12 -11.13 -0.92 -1.51
CA ALA A 12 -10.97 -0.86 -0.06
C ALA A 12 -12.17 -1.46 0.69
N GLU A 13 -13.40 -1.21 0.24
CA GLU A 13 -14.61 -1.77 0.86
C GLU A 13 -14.64 -3.30 0.83
N THR A 14 -14.09 -3.92 -0.22
CA THR A 14 -13.99 -5.40 -0.35
C THR A 14 -12.88 -6.02 0.50
N GLN A 15 -11.96 -5.19 1.01
CA GLN A 15 -10.75 -5.62 1.71
C GLN A 15 -10.70 -5.12 3.16
N LYS A 16 -11.77 -4.47 3.64
CA LYS A 16 -11.80 -3.84 4.97
C LYS A 16 -11.65 -4.80 6.14
N GLN A 17 -11.80 -6.11 5.94
CA GLN A 17 -11.53 -7.13 6.96
C GLN A 17 -10.03 -7.28 7.27
N PHE A 18 -9.14 -6.91 6.34
CA PHE A 18 -7.70 -7.02 6.54
C PHE A 18 -7.16 -5.88 7.43
N PRO A 19 -6.04 -6.08 8.15
CA PRO A 19 -5.50 -5.06 9.06
C PRO A 19 -4.88 -3.87 8.34
N ALA A 20 -4.54 -4.01 7.05
CA ALA A 20 -4.09 -2.95 6.17
C ALA A 20 -4.73 -3.08 4.77
N LEU A 21 -4.73 -2.00 4.00
CA LEU A 21 -5.24 -1.98 2.62
C LEU A 21 -4.07 -1.94 1.64
N ILE A 22 -3.87 -3.03 0.88
CA ILE A 22 -2.81 -3.12 -0.13
C ILE A 22 -3.49 -3.26 -1.49
N LEU A 23 -3.72 -2.14 -2.16
CA LEU A 23 -4.56 -2.04 -3.35
C LEU A 23 -3.69 -1.90 -4.60
N SER A 24 -4.10 -2.57 -5.67
CA SER A 24 -3.47 -2.49 -6.98
C SER A 24 -4.54 -2.43 -8.06
N SER A 25 -4.40 -1.53 -9.02
CA SER A 25 -5.29 -1.42 -10.19
C SER A 25 -4.51 -0.88 -11.39
N PRO A 26 -4.85 -1.27 -12.63
CA PRO A 26 -4.31 -0.66 -13.85
C PRO A 26 -4.55 0.86 -13.95
N GLU A 27 -5.57 1.37 -13.24
CA GLU A 27 -5.92 2.80 -13.19
C GLU A 27 -5.05 3.62 -12.24
N PHE A 28 -4.18 2.95 -11.45
CA PHE A 28 -3.38 3.63 -10.46
C PHE A 28 -2.14 4.27 -11.09
N HIS A 29 -1.91 5.54 -10.74
CA HIS A 29 -0.79 6.33 -11.24
C HIS A 29 0.10 6.80 -10.10
N GLU A 30 1.41 6.53 -10.21
CA GLU A 30 2.40 6.81 -9.16
C GLU A 30 2.32 8.23 -8.58
N GLY A 31 2.06 9.23 -9.43
CA GLY A 31 1.98 10.64 -9.01
C GLY A 31 0.80 10.97 -8.08
N ILE A 32 -0.22 10.10 -8.02
CA ILE A 32 -1.45 10.32 -7.24
C ILE A 32 -1.59 9.28 -6.11
N ASN A 33 -0.87 8.16 -6.15
CA ASN A 33 -0.93 7.07 -5.16
C ASN A 33 -0.86 7.59 -3.70
N GLY A 34 0.03 8.54 -3.42
CA GLY A 34 0.19 9.10 -2.07
C GLY A 34 -1.02 9.88 -1.56
N ILE A 35 -1.73 10.61 -2.44
CA ILE A 35 -2.91 11.39 -2.09
C ILE A 35 -4.09 10.44 -1.82
N VAL A 36 -4.29 9.45 -2.69
CA VAL A 36 -5.32 8.42 -2.53
C VAL A 36 -5.08 7.62 -1.25
N ALA A 37 -3.83 7.23 -0.96
CA ALA A 37 -3.48 6.54 0.27
C ALA A 37 -3.87 7.36 1.51
N THR A 38 -3.58 8.67 1.54
CA THR A 38 -3.98 9.54 2.66
C THR A 38 -5.49 9.52 2.88
N ARG A 39 -6.29 9.71 1.82
CA ARG A 39 -7.76 9.72 1.93
C ARG A 39 -8.31 8.39 2.45
N LEU A 40 -7.70 7.27 2.06
CA LEU A 40 -8.09 5.95 2.55
C LEU A 40 -7.68 5.71 4.00
N VAL A 41 -6.51 6.18 4.44
CA VAL A 41 -6.14 6.15 5.86
C VAL A 41 -7.15 6.94 6.68
N GLU A 42 -7.52 8.14 6.25
CA GLU A 42 -8.53 8.97 6.94
C GLU A 42 -9.90 8.27 7.01
N ARG A 43 -10.30 7.57 5.94
CA ARG A 43 -11.61 6.93 5.84
C ARG A 43 -11.73 5.61 6.60
N PHE A 44 -10.68 4.78 6.56
CA PHE A 44 -10.68 3.41 7.09
C PHE A 44 -9.86 3.25 8.37
N TYR A 45 -9.04 4.23 8.72
CA TYR A 45 -8.12 4.21 9.87
C TYR A 45 -7.24 2.95 9.89
N LYS A 46 -6.62 2.68 8.75
CA LYS A 46 -5.72 1.54 8.53
C LYS A 46 -4.50 1.99 7.75
N PRO A 47 -3.34 1.33 7.88
CA PRO A 47 -2.24 1.51 6.94
C PRO A 47 -2.69 1.18 5.51
N VAL A 48 -2.29 2.01 4.55
CA VAL A 48 -2.66 1.87 3.14
C VAL A 48 -1.41 1.87 2.28
N LEU A 49 -1.35 0.97 1.30
CA LEU A 49 -0.40 0.95 0.20
C LEU A 49 -1.16 0.91 -1.12
N ILE A 50 -0.91 1.91 -1.98
CA ILE A 50 -1.46 1.97 -3.34
C ILE A 50 -0.33 1.63 -4.31
N LEU A 51 -0.52 0.53 -5.04
CA LEU A 51 0.45 -0.05 -5.98
C LEU A 51 0.00 0.18 -7.42
N SER A 52 0.80 0.89 -8.19
CA SER A 52 0.65 0.98 -9.65
C SER A 52 1.60 0.00 -10.33
N GLU A 53 1.14 -0.66 -11.40
CA GLU A 53 1.94 -1.59 -12.17
C GLU A 53 2.52 -0.92 -13.42
N ARG A 54 3.83 -1.09 -13.66
CA ARG A 54 4.51 -0.68 -14.89
C ARG A 54 5.61 -1.68 -15.21
N GLU A 55 5.68 -2.15 -16.46
CA GLU A 55 6.78 -2.99 -16.96
C GLU A 55 7.12 -4.20 -16.05
N LYS A 56 6.09 -4.95 -15.62
CA LYS A 56 6.21 -6.10 -14.70
C LYS A 56 6.77 -5.76 -13.31
N LYS A 57 6.58 -4.51 -12.88
CA LYS A 57 7.00 -4.02 -11.57
C LYS A 57 5.84 -3.27 -10.92
N LEU A 58 5.58 -3.59 -9.66
CA LEU A 58 4.66 -2.85 -8.81
C LEU A 58 5.45 -1.77 -8.08
N LYS A 59 4.97 -0.54 -8.14
CA LYS A 59 5.52 0.58 -7.36
C LYS A 59 4.44 1.20 -6.50
N GLY A 60 4.74 1.28 -5.21
CA GLY A 60 3.81 1.62 -4.16
C GLY A 60 4.13 2.91 -3.45
N SER A 61 3.08 3.67 -3.12
CA SER A 61 3.13 4.73 -2.11
C SER A 61 2.16 4.39 -0.99
N GLY A 62 2.61 4.51 0.26
CA GLY A 62 1.80 4.19 1.42
C GLY A 62 1.72 5.31 2.45
N ARG A 63 0.70 5.19 3.28
CA ARG A 63 0.41 6.05 4.44
C ARG A 63 0.03 5.17 5.63
N SER A 64 0.38 5.62 6.82
CA SER A 64 0.16 4.87 8.06
C SER A 64 -0.71 5.63 9.05
N ILE A 65 -1.28 4.89 9.98
CA ILE A 65 -1.80 5.41 11.25
C ILE A 65 -0.65 5.63 12.25
N PRO A 66 -0.82 6.47 13.28
CA PRO A 66 0.23 6.75 14.27
C PRO A 66 0.81 5.51 14.97
N GLU A 67 0.00 4.47 15.14
CA GLU A 67 0.32 3.24 15.87
C GLU A 67 1.26 2.31 15.10
N LEU A 68 1.39 2.48 13.78
CA LEU A 68 2.21 1.61 12.94
C LEU A 68 3.31 2.41 12.21
N HIS A 69 4.56 2.06 12.46
CA HIS A 69 5.69 2.62 11.72
C HIS A 69 5.84 1.95 10.35
N LEU A 70 5.36 2.60 9.29
CA LEU A 70 5.23 1.99 7.96
C LEU A 70 6.54 1.52 7.35
N LYS A 71 7.62 2.31 7.46
CA LYS A 71 8.94 1.90 6.96
C LYS A 71 9.50 0.67 7.70
N ASP A 72 9.10 0.44 8.95
CA ASP A 72 9.55 -0.72 9.71
C ASP A 72 8.74 -1.96 9.33
N ALA A 73 7.42 -1.83 9.16
CA ALA A 73 6.59 -2.88 8.59
C ALA A 73 7.07 -3.31 7.18
N LEU A 74 7.52 -2.36 6.36
CA LEU A 74 8.14 -2.67 5.06
C LEU A 74 9.51 -3.38 5.20
N SER A 75 10.32 -3.03 6.20
CA SER A 75 11.63 -3.69 6.36
C SER A 75 11.52 -5.16 6.75
N GLU A 76 10.44 -5.56 7.43
CA GLU A 76 10.16 -6.96 7.72
C GLU A 76 9.81 -7.78 6.47
N CYS A 77 9.53 -7.11 5.36
CA CYS A 77 9.27 -7.73 4.06
C CYS A 77 10.41 -7.48 3.06
N ALA A 78 11.58 -7.02 3.50
CA ALA A 78 12.64 -6.52 2.63
C ALA A 78 13.11 -7.52 1.57
N ASP A 79 13.07 -8.83 1.87
CA ASP A 79 13.42 -9.91 0.93
C ASP A 79 12.46 -10.03 -0.26
N LEU A 80 11.24 -9.52 -0.12
CA LEU A 80 10.20 -9.51 -1.17
C LEU A 80 10.21 -8.23 -2.00
N LEU A 81 10.89 -7.19 -1.52
CA LEU A 81 10.90 -5.85 -2.10
C LEU A 81 12.20 -5.60 -2.87
N GLU A 82 12.07 -5.08 -4.08
CA GLU A 82 13.23 -4.62 -4.85
C GLU A 82 13.82 -3.32 -4.28
N ARG A 83 12.96 -2.45 -3.75
CA ARG A 83 13.32 -1.18 -3.09
C ARG A 83 12.25 -0.81 -2.08
N PHE A 84 12.64 -0.19 -0.97
CA PHE A 84 11.72 0.47 -0.06
C PHE A 84 12.42 1.60 0.71
N GLY A 85 11.64 2.52 1.27
CA GLY A 85 12.16 3.61 2.09
C GLY A 85 11.09 4.60 2.51
N GLY A 86 11.43 5.50 3.42
CA GLY A 86 10.52 6.51 3.96
C GLY A 86 10.60 6.59 5.49
N HIS A 87 9.48 6.92 6.10
CA HIS A 87 9.34 7.22 7.53
C HIS A 87 8.12 6.52 8.13
N ALA A 88 7.85 6.80 9.41
CA ALA A 88 6.73 6.24 10.16
C ALA A 88 5.38 6.41 9.43
N ALA A 89 5.05 7.64 9.03
CA ALA A 89 3.74 7.98 8.48
C ALA A 89 3.61 7.76 6.97
N ALA A 90 4.73 7.71 6.24
CA ALA A 90 4.73 7.64 4.78
C ALA A 90 5.98 6.92 4.28
N ALA A 91 5.78 5.95 3.40
CA ALA A 91 6.86 5.18 2.80
C ALA A 91 6.46 4.72 1.40
N GLY A 92 7.45 4.36 0.60
CA GLY A 92 7.28 3.77 -0.71
C GLY A 92 8.00 2.44 -0.81
N CYS A 93 7.52 1.56 -1.69
CA CYS A 93 8.18 0.31 -2.00
C CYS A 93 8.00 -0.07 -3.46
N SER A 94 8.78 -1.04 -3.93
CA SER A 94 8.54 -1.70 -5.20
C SER A 94 8.87 -3.17 -5.12
N LEU A 95 8.14 -4.00 -5.86
CA LEU A 95 8.24 -5.45 -5.88
C LEU A 95 7.80 -5.99 -7.24
N ILE A 96 8.18 -7.23 -7.54
CA ILE A 96 7.63 -7.93 -8.71
C ILE A 96 6.21 -8.45 -8.41
N PRO A 97 5.30 -8.53 -9.40
CA PRO A 97 3.94 -9.03 -9.20
C PRO A 97 3.87 -10.42 -8.55
N GLY A 98 4.85 -11.29 -8.83
CA GLY A 98 4.93 -12.64 -8.23
C GLY A 98 5.09 -12.65 -6.71
N ASN A 99 5.61 -11.58 -6.12
CA ASN A 99 5.82 -11.47 -4.67
C ASN A 99 4.61 -10.85 -3.94
N LEU A 100 3.59 -10.36 -4.65
CA LEU A 100 2.53 -9.55 -4.06
C LEU A 100 1.72 -10.30 -3.00
N ASN A 101 1.41 -11.58 -3.23
CA ASN A 101 0.60 -12.35 -2.29
C ASN A 101 1.34 -12.62 -0.98
N GLU A 102 2.59 -13.10 -1.06
CA GLU A 102 3.46 -13.30 0.11
C GLU A 102 3.70 -11.98 0.86
N PHE A 103 3.90 -10.88 0.12
CA PHE A 103 4.07 -9.56 0.71
C PHE A 103 2.85 -9.14 1.53
N ARG A 104 1.62 -9.35 1.01
CA ARG A 104 0.40 -9.04 1.75
C ARG A 104 0.31 -9.82 3.06
N GLU A 105 0.55 -11.12 3.01
CA GLU A 105 0.46 -11.99 4.19
C GLU A 105 1.46 -11.57 5.28
N ARG A 106 2.72 -11.35 4.90
CA ARG A 106 3.74 -10.89 5.87
C ARG A 106 3.40 -9.52 6.41
N PHE A 107 3.10 -8.56 5.54
CA PHE A 107 2.77 -7.20 5.97
C PHE A 107 1.59 -7.18 6.94
N PHE A 108 0.53 -7.94 6.66
CA PHE A 108 -0.63 -8.06 7.55
C PHE A 108 -0.27 -8.64 8.92
N ALA A 109 0.69 -9.57 9.02
CA ALA A 109 1.11 -10.14 10.30
C ALA A 109 1.78 -9.12 11.24
N PHE A 110 2.32 -8.02 10.69
CA PHE A 110 2.91 -6.90 11.42
C PHE A 110 1.93 -5.78 11.76
N CYS A 111 0.80 -5.70 11.06
CA CYS A 111 -0.28 -4.78 11.39
C CYS A 111 -1.12 -5.35 12.54
N ARG A 112 -0.66 -5.15 13.78
CA ARG A 112 -1.35 -5.58 15.01
C ARG A 112 -1.96 -4.41 15.76
#